data_AF-A0A7V8JTL0-F1
#
_entry.id   AF-A0A7V8JTL0-F1
#
_cell.length_a   1.000
_cell.length_b   1.000
_cell.length_c   1.000
_cell.angle_alpha   90.00
_cell.angle_beta   90.00
_cell.angle_gamma   90.00
#
_symmetry.space_group_name_H-M   'P 1'
#
loop_
_entity.id
_entity.type
_entity.pdbx_description
1 polymer ?
#
loop_
_entity_poly.entity_id
_entity_poly.type
_entity_poly.pdbx_seq_one_letter_code
_entity_poly.pdbx_strand_id
1 'polypeptide(L)' 'MLTHTVRGPLSDGQYQVVYETPGCGIPTVVMPCPNERAALQQAARLNEEAERRQRALEEQHRLCGLSGARRA' A
#
# COMPACT_ATOMS: atom_id res chain seq x y z
N MET A 1 -2.53 6.72 2.78
CA MET A 1 -2.43 5.25 2.71
C MET A 1 -2.24 4.87 1.24
N LEU A 2 -1.25 4.04 0.92
CA LEU A 2 -1.05 3.55 -0.45
C LEU A 2 -2.03 2.40 -0.72
N THR A 3 -2.72 2.45 -1.86
CA THR A 3 -3.64 1.40 -2.30
C THR A 3 -3.05 0.71 -3.52
N HIS A 4 -2.79 -0.58 -3.37
CA HIS A 4 -2.28 -1.45 -4.41
C HIS A 4 -3.43 -2.01 -5.23
N THR A 5 -3.30 -1.93 -6.54
CA THR A 5 -4.25 -2.47 -7.53
C THR A 5 -3.51 -3.31 -8.56
N VAL A 6 -4.26 -4.14 -9.27
CA VAL A 6 -3.71 -4.97 -10.35
C VAL A 6 -3.82 -4.21 -11.66
N ARG A 7 -2.75 -4.24 -12.45
CA ARG A 7 -2.68 -3.69 -13.80
C ARG A 7 -2.28 -4.79 -14.77
N GLY A 8 -3.08 -5.02 -15.80
CA GLY A 8 -2.79 -6.01 -16.83
C GLY A 8 -4.06 -6.55 -17.49
N PRO A 9 -3.93 -7.55 -18.38
CA PRO A 9 -2.66 -8.15 -18.81
C PRO A 9 -1.81 -7.18 -19.64
N LEU A 10 -0.48 -7.27 -19.49
CA LEU A 10 0.50 -6.58 -20.34
C LEU A 10 0.73 -7.35 -21.65
N SER A 11 1.47 -6.73 -22.58
CA SER A 11 1.82 -7.31 -23.88
C SER A 11 2.47 -8.70 -23.78
N ASP A 12 3.20 -8.96 -22.70
CA ASP A 12 3.85 -10.25 -22.41
C ASP A 12 2.96 -11.24 -21.65
N GLY A 13 1.66 -10.94 -21.47
CA GLY A 13 0.71 -11.77 -20.72
C GLY A 13 0.86 -11.72 -19.20
N GLN A 14 1.80 -10.93 -18.68
CA GLN A 14 2.01 -10.73 -17.26
C GLN A 14 1.00 -9.73 -16.67
N TYR A 15 0.84 -9.79 -15.35
CA TYR A 15 0.11 -8.81 -14.55
C TYR A 15 1.10 -8.05 -13.68
N GLN A 16 0.74 -6.85 -13.24
CA GLN A 16 1.57 -6.05 -12.35
C GLN A 16 0.73 -5.61 -11.16
N VAL A 17 1.35 -5.60 -9.99
CA VAL A 17 0.80 -4.88 -8.84
C VAL A 17 1.36 -3.47 -8.87
N VAL A 18 0.47 -2.49 -8.85
CA VAL A 18 0.81 -1.07 -8.93
C VAL A 18 0.13 -0.30 -7.81
N TYR A 19 0.62 0.89 -7.49
CA TYR A 19 -0.10 1.87 -6.70
C TYR A 19 0.06 3.26 -7.30
N GLU A 20 -0.91 4.13 -7.05
CA GLU A 20 -0.79 5.53 -7.42
C GLU A 20 -0.08 6.29 -6.32
N THR A 21 1.01 6.99 -6.69
CA THR A 21 1.67 7.91 -5.77
C THR A 21 0.93 9.24 -5.83
N PRO A 22 0.34 9.72 -4.72
CA PRO A 22 -0.40 10.98 -4.73
C PRO A 22 0.46 12.14 -5.27
N GLY A 23 -0.08 12.89 -6.23
CA GLY A 23 0.63 14.01 -6.87
C GLY A 23 1.56 13.60 -8.03
N CYS A 24 1.78 12.30 -8.26
CA CYS A 24 2.42 11.78 -9.46
C CYS A 24 1.35 11.06 -10.28
N GLY A 25 0.99 11.60 -11.45
CA GLY A 25 0.04 10.96 -12.40
C GLY A 25 0.58 9.69 -13.07
N ILE A 26 1.62 9.07 -12.50
CA ILE A 26 2.30 7.89 -13.02
C ILE A 26 2.19 6.80 -11.95
N PRO A 27 1.59 5.64 -12.28
CA PRO A 27 1.49 4.53 -11.34
C PRO A 27 2.86 3.88 -11.13
N THR A 28 3.19 3.62 -9.86
CA THR A 28 4.43 2.94 -9.48
C THR A 28 4.21 1.44 -9.51
N VAL A 29 5.09 0.73 -10.22
CA VAL A 29 5.08 -0.74 -10.28
C VAL A 29 5.79 -1.31 -9.06
N VAL A 30 5.12 -2.19 -8.33
CA VAL A 30 5.69 -2.90 -7.17
C VAL A 30 6.36 -4.18 -7.64
N MET A 31 5.64 -5.01 -8.38
CA MET A 31 6.18 -6.25 -8.94
C MET A 31 5.34 -6.81 -10.09
N PRO A 32 5.99 -7.52 -11.03
CA PRO A 32 5.30 -8.35 -12.00
C PRO A 32 4.81 -9.66 -11.36
N CYS A 33 3.71 -10.19 -11.91
CA CYS A 33 3.05 -11.42 -11.50
C CYS A 33 2.71 -12.26 -12.73
N PRO A 34 2.84 -13.59 -12.65
CA PRO A 34 2.64 -14.48 -13.80
C PRO A 34 1.17 -14.63 -14.19
N ASN A 35 0.23 -14.34 -13.30
CA ASN A 35 -1.20 -14.42 -13.54
C ASN A 35 -1.98 -13.43 -12.67
N GLU A 36 -3.22 -13.16 -13.06
CA GLU A 36 -4.12 -12.20 -12.40
C GLU A 36 -4.37 -12.59 -10.93
N ARG A 37 -4.59 -13.88 -10.66
CA ARG A 37 -4.93 -14.36 -9.33
C ARG A 37 -3.79 -14.14 -8.32
N ALA A 38 -2.55 -14.37 -8.74
CA ALA A 38 -1.37 -14.06 -7.95
C ALA A 38 -1.25 -12.55 -7.72
N ALA A 39 -1.49 -11.73 -8.73
CA ALA A 39 -1.47 -10.27 -8.60
C ALA A 39 -2.54 -9.76 -7.63
N LEU A 40 -3.76 -10.30 -7.68
CA LEU A 40 -4.86 -9.95 -6.78
C LEU A 40 -4.55 -10.32 -5.32
N GLN A 41 -4.06 -11.54 -5.08
CA GLN A 41 -3.65 -11.97 -3.74
C GLN A 41 -2.53 -11.10 -3.19
N GLN A 42 -1.56 -10.74 -4.03
CA GLN A 42 -0.45 -9.91 -3.63
C GLN A 42 -0.87 -8.46 -3.34
N ALA A 43 -1.75 -7.88 -4.17
CA ALA A 43 -2.31 -6.56 -3.95
C ALA A 43 -3.09 -6.50 -2.63
N ALA A 44 -3.93 -7.51 -2.36
CA ALA A 44 -4.66 -7.63 -1.10
C ALA A 44 -3.70 -7.69 0.11
N ARG A 45 -2.69 -8.58 0.06
CA ARG A 45 -1.69 -8.72 1.13
C ARG A 45 -0.96 -7.41 1.42
N LEU A 46 -0.56 -6.68 0.37
CA LEU A 46 0.14 -5.40 0.51
C LEU A 46 -0.76 -4.32 1.10
N ASN A 47 -2.05 -4.31 0.75
CA ASN A 47 -3.03 -3.40 1.34
C ASN A 47 -3.25 -3.68 2.82
N GLU A 48 -3.41 -4.95 3.21
CA GLU A 48 -3.56 -5.33 4.63
C GLU A 48 -2.32 -4.98 5.46
N GLU A 49 -1.12 -5.08 4.88
CA GLU A 49 0.11 -4.66 5.54
C GLU A 49 0.20 -3.14 5.66
N ALA A 50 -0.17 -2.40 4.61
CA ALA A 50 -0.22 -0.94 4.64
C ALA A 50 -1.22 -0.42 5.68
N GLU A 51 -2.41 -1.03 5.77
CA GLU A 51 -3.40 -0.71 6.80
C GLU A 51 -2.88 -1.00 8.21
N ARG A 52 -2.25 -2.16 8.43
CA ARG A 52 -1.67 -2.48 9.74
C ARG A 52 -0.60 -1.49 10.16
N ARG A 53 0.30 -1.12 9.25
CA ARG A 53 1.33 -0.11 9.50
C ARG A 53 0.70 1.26 9.80
N GLN A 54 -0.32 1.65 9.03
CA GLN A 54 -1.04 2.90 9.24
C GLN A 54 -1.70 2.95 10.63
N ARG A 55 -2.41 1.90 11.02
CA ARG A 55 -3.04 1.81 12.35
C ARG A 55 -2.01 1.86 13.47
N ALA A 56 -0.88 1.16 13.33
CA ALA A 56 0.20 1.19 14.31
C ALA A 56 0.79 2.60 14.45
N LEU A 57 0.98 3.32 13.34
CA LEU A 57 1.44 4.71 13.35
C LEU A 57 0.41 5.65 13.98
N GLU A 58 -0.88 5.49 13.67
CA GLU A 58 -1.96 6.28 14.26
C GLU A 58 -2.07 6.05 15.78
N GLU A 59 -1.94 4.81 16.23
CA GLU A 59 -1.91 4.45 17.64
C GLU A 59 -0.67 5.04 18.33
N GLN A 60 0.50 4.90 17.73
CA GLN A 60 1.73 5.53 18.24
C GLN A 60 1.58 7.05 18.31
N HIS A 61 1.02 7.68 17.28
CA HIS A 61 0.82 9.12 17.24
C HIS A 61 -0.19 9.57 18.30
N ARG A 62 -1.23 8.77 18.58
CA ARG A 62 -2.17 9.00 19.67
C ARG A 62 -1.47 8.91 21.03
N LEU A 63 -0.64 7.90 21.25
CA LEU A 63 0.11 7.71 22.50
C LEU A 63 1.17 8.81 22.71
N CYS A 64 1.94 9.15 21.66
CA CYS A 64 2.95 10.21 21.67
C CYS A 64 2.32 11.61 21.77
N GLY A 65 1.20 11.85 21.08
CA GLY A 65 0.44 13.10 21.17
C GLY A 65 -0.17 13.34 22.56
N LEU A 66 -0.49 12.27 23.30
CA LEU A 66 -0.91 12.34 24.70
C LEU A 66 0.26 12.50 25.68
N SER A 67 1.48 12.10 25.30
CA SER A 67 2.68 12.24 26.16
C SER A 67 3.39 13.58 26.03
N GLY A 68 3.03 14.42 25.05
CA GLY A 68 3.46 15.82 24.96
C GLY A 68 2.71 16.82 25.85
N ALA A 69 1.58 16.42 26.47
CA ALA A 69 0.68 17.32 27.22
C ALA A 69 0.93 17.36 28.75
N ARG A 70 2.02 16.78 29.26
CA ARG A 70 2.38 16.87 30.69
C ARG A 70 3.83 17.28 30.87
N ARG A 71 4.06 18.60 30.80
CA ARG A 71 5.09 19.35 31.56
C ARG A 71 4.88 20.83 31.24
N ALA A 72 3.88 21.41 31.89
CA ALA A 72 3.78 22.85 32.15
C ALA A 72 3.46 22.99 33.64
#